data_AF-A0A522XZ03-F1
#
_entry.id   AF-A0A522XZ03-F1
#
_cell.length_a   1.000
_cell.length_b   1.000
_cell.length_c   1.000
_cell.angle_alpha   90.00
_cell.angle_beta   90.00
_cell.angle_gamma   90.00
#
_symmetry.space_group_name_H-M   'P 1'
#
loop_
_entity.id
_entity.type
_entity.pdbx_description
1 polymer ?
#
loop_
_entity_poly.entity_id
_entity_poly.type
_entity_poly.pdbx_seq_one_letter_code
_entity_poly.pdbx_strand_id
1 'polypeptide(L)'
;MEGFDKEKVVECIFNPDVSVILAELENGGKEQSYLAEKAGVSEDEIKTRLAYLAECGLVKIESSVYSVDTEKLAKIMEGDENYENVMDGLTKLDSYLN
;
A
#
# COMPACT_ATOMS: atom_id res chain seq x y z
N MET A 1 8.09 16.41 -11.01
CA MET A 1 6.82 15.72 -10.72
C MET A 1 6.95 15.22 -9.31
N GLU A 2 6.13 15.75 -8.40
CA GLU A 2 6.13 15.38 -6.99
C GLU A 2 5.92 13.86 -6.89
N GLY A 3 7.01 13.18 -6.56
CA GLY A 3 7.09 11.74 -6.49
C GLY A 3 6.43 11.28 -5.21
N PHE A 4 5.45 10.39 -5.32
CA PHE A 4 5.02 9.61 -4.17
C PHE A 4 6.25 8.89 -3.60
N ASP A 5 6.42 8.93 -2.28
CA ASP A 5 7.48 8.18 -1.61
C ASP A 5 7.19 6.70 -1.76
N LYS A 6 7.95 6.04 -2.66
CA LYS A 6 7.87 4.60 -2.87
C LYS A 6 8.08 3.85 -1.56
N GLU A 7 9.00 4.31 -0.73
CA GLU A 7 9.29 3.72 0.59
C GLU A 7 8.02 3.72 1.46
N LYS A 8 7.33 4.85 1.50
CA LYS A 8 6.06 5.01 2.23
C LYS A 8 4.92 4.18 1.65
N VAL A 9 4.88 4.03 0.32
CA VAL A 9 3.93 3.13 -0.37
C VAL A 9 4.20 1.68 0.04
N VAL A 10 5.48 1.29 0.04
CA VAL A 10 5.94 -0.05 0.44
C VAL A 10 5.61 -0.30 1.92
N GLU A 11 5.90 0.64 2.81
CA GLU A 11 5.50 0.57 4.23
C GLU A 11 3.98 0.40 4.39
N CYS A 12 3.17 1.12 3.60
CA CYS A 12 1.73 0.91 3.58
C CYS A 12 1.37 -0.49 3.10
N ILE A 13 1.96 -1.01 2.02
CA ILE A 13 1.63 -2.35 1.50
C ILE A 13 2.03 -3.46 2.49
N PHE A 14 3.15 -3.30 3.19
CA PHE A 14 3.63 -4.24 4.21
C PHE A 14 2.97 -4.05 5.59
N ASN A 15 2.15 -3.02 5.76
CA ASN A 15 1.39 -2.85 6.99
C ASN A 15 0.32 -3.94 7.08
N PRO A 16 0.29 -4.78 8.13
CA PRO A 16 -0.63 -5.91 8.24
C PRO A 16 -2.10 -5.51 8.07
N ASP A 17 -2.48 -4.34 8.57
CA ASP A 17 -3.81 -3.77 8.42
C ASP A 17 -4.18 -3.51 6.95
N VAL A 18 -3.23 -3.00 6.18
CA VAL A 18 -3.41 -2.63 4.77
C VAL A 18 -3.21 -3.85 3.88
N SER A 19 -2.25 -4.72 4.18
CA SER A 19 -2.00 -5.97 3.43
C SER A 19 -3.25 -6.84 3.39
N VAL A 20 -4.00 -6.94 4.50
CA VAL A 20 -5.27 -7.68 4.53
C VAL A 20 -6.28 -7.07 3.58
N ILE A 21 -6.44 -5.74 3.60
CA ILE A 21 -7.36 -5.02 2.73
C ILE A 21 -6.94 -5.18 1.26
N LEU A 22 -5.65 -5.04 0.97
CA LEU A 22 -5.09 -5.17 -0.37
C LEU A 22 -5.26 -6.59 -0.91
N ALA A 23 -5.06 -7.63 -0.09
CA ALA A 23 -5.26 -9.02 -0.50
C ALA A 23 -6.72 -9.29 -0.89
N GLU A 24 -7.68 -8.67 -0.20
CA GLU A 24 -9.10 -8.76 -0.58
C GLU A 24 -9.39 -8.03 -1.90
N LEU A 25 -8.73 -6.90 -2.14
CA LEU A 25 -8.82 -6.10 -3.36
C LEU A 25 -8.09 -6.73 -4.55
N GLU A 26 -7.06 -7.54 -4.30
CA GLU A 26 -6.30 -8.28 -5.31
C GLU A 26 -7.20 -9.30 -6.04
N ASN A 27 -8.20 -9.82 -5.32
CA ASN A 27 -9.23 -10.70 -5.88
C ASN A 27 -10.33 -9.96 -6.67
N GLY A 28 -10.20 -8.65 -6.86
CA GLY A 28 -11.15 -7.78 -7.56
C GLY A 28 -11.77 -6.72 -6.65
N GLY A 29 -12.57 -5.83 -7.26
CA GLY A 29 -13.16 -4.71 -6.53
C GLY A 29 -14.08 -5.14 -5.39
N LYS A 30 -13.89 -4.56 -4.20
CA LYS A 30 -14.69 -4.82 -2.99
C LYS A 30 -15.32 -3.54 -2.46
N GLU A 31 -16.50 -3.68 -1.87
CA GLU A 31 -17.16 -2.56 -1.20
C GLU A 31 -16.40 -2.12 0.06
N GLN A 32 -16.45 -0.82 0.36
CA GLN A 32 -15.83 -0.22 1.54
C GLN A 32 -16.26 -0.90 2.84
N SER A 33 -17.56 -1.16 2.98
CA SER A 33 -18.18 -1.80 4.13
C SER A 33 -17.66 -3.22 4.35
N TYR A 34 -17.47 -3.98 3.27
CA TYR A 34 -16.89 -5.32 3.30
C TYR A 34 -15.44 -5.30 3.81
N LEU A 35 -14.63 -4.37 3.30
CA LEU A 35 -13.24 -4.22 3.72
C LEU A 35 -13.13 -3.80 5.19
N ALA A 36 -14.00 -2.89 5.63
CA ALA A 36 -14.08 -2.43 7.01
C ALA A 36 -14.39 -3.57 7.97
N GLU A 37 -15.42 -4.38 7.65
CA GLU A 37 -15.77 -5.57 8.43
C GLU A 37 -14.63 -6.59 8.47
N LYS A 38 -13.98 -6.85 7.32
CA LYS A 38 -12.90 -7.83 7.22
C LYS A 38 -11.64 -7.42 7.98
N ALA A 39 -11.30 -6.14 7.94
CA ALA A 39 -10.18 -5.58 8.69
C ALA A 39 -10.55 -5.31 10.17
N GLY A 40 -11.83 -5.40 10.54
CA GLY A 40 -12.29 -5.11 11.90
C GLY A 40 -12.17 -3.63 12.28
N VAL A 41 -12.23 -2.73 11.30
CA VAL A 41 -12.09 -1.28 11.49
C VAL A 41 -13.29 -0.53 10.90
N SER A 42 -13.33 0.78 11.11
CA SER A 42 -14.39 1.63 10.54
C SER A 42 -14.13 1.95 9.07
N GLU A 43 -15.20 2.25 8.33
CA GLU A 43 -15.11 2.65 6.92
C GLU A 43 -14.20 3.87 6.69
N ASP A 44 -14.21 4.85 7.61
CA ASP A 44 -13.30 6.01 7.58
C ASP A 44 -11.82 5.62 7.76
N GLU A 45 -11.56 4.59 8.56
CA GLU A 45 -10.21 4.07 8.78
C GLU A 45 -9.69 3.40 7.50
N ILE A 46 -10.53 2.62 6.82
CA ILE A 46 -10.20 2.07 5.48
C ILE A 46 -9.85 3.20 4.52
N LYS A 47 -10.67 4.25 4.49
CA LYS A 47 -10.44 5.40 3.61
C LYS A 47 -9.13 6.11 3.94
N THR A 48 -8.80 6.27 5.22
CA THR A 48 -7.56 6.91 5.66
C THR A 48 -6.33 6.06 5.31
N ARG A 49 -6.41 4.75 5.55
CA ARG A 49 -5.35 3.78 5.21
C ARG A 49 -5.10 3.68 3.71
N LEU A 50 -6.16 3.70 2.91
CA LEU A 50 -6.09 3.66 1.46
C LEU A 50 -5.92 5.03 0.82
N ALA A 51 -6.07 6.14 1.56
CA ALA A 51 -6.00 7.50 1.00
C ALA A 51 -4.66 7.73 0.30
N TYR A 52 -3.56 7.35 0.95
CA TYR A 52 -2.23 7.50 0.38
C TYR A 52 -2.05 6.65 -0.90
N LEU A 53 -2.53 5.40 -0.87
CA LEU A 53 -2.47 4.52 -2.04
C LEU A 53 -3.37 5.02 -3.19
N ALA A 54 -4.52 5.62 -2.88
CA ALA A 54 -5.41 6.24 -3.83
C ALA A 54 -4.80 7.52 -4.44
N GLU A 55 -4.13 8.35 -3.63
CA GLU A 55 -3.37 9.52 -4.10
C GLU A 55 -2.21 9.12 -5.02
N CYS A 56 -1.53 8.03 -4.71
CA CYS A 56 -0.51 7.44 -5.58
C CYS A 56 -1.11 6.86 -6.89
N GLY A 57 -2.43 6.76 -6.98
CA GLY A 57 -3.14 6.16 -8.12
C GLY A 57 -3.00 4.65 -8.19
N LEU A 58 -2.74 4.00 -7.05
CA LEU A 58 -2.70 2.53 -6.87
C LEU A 58 -4.06 1.96 -6.52
N VAL A 59 -4.90 2.74 -5.84
CA VAL A 59 -6.27 2.34 -5.52
C VAL A 59 -7.24 3.22 -6.30
N LYS A 60 -8.20 2.58 -6.95
CA LYS A 60 -9.32 3.21 -7.64
C LYS A 60 -10.57 3.03 -6.79
N ILE A 61 -11.38 4.09 -6.71
CA ILE A 61 -12.62 4.11 -5.95
C ILE A 61 -13.74 4.45 -6.92
N GLU A 62 -14.60 3.47 -7.21
CA GLU A 62 -15.78 3.63 -8.07
C GLU A 62 -17.04 3.34 -7.27
N SER A 63 -17.86 4.36 -7.04
CA SER A 63 -19.20 4.20 -6.43
C SER A 63 -19.20 3.34 -5.14
N SER A 64 -18.23 3.57 -4.25
CA SER A 64 -18.04 2.82 -2.98
C SER A 64 -17.38 1.45 -3.11
N VAL A 65 -16.99 1.05 -4.32
CA VAL A 65 -16.16 -0.13 -4.59
C VAL A 65 -14.71 0.32 -4.75
N TYR A 66 -13.84 -0.22 -3.90
CA TYR A 66 -12.40 -0.03 -3.96
C TYR A 66 -11.82 -1.14 -4.83
N SER A 67 -10.83 -0.81 -5.66
CA SER A 67 -10.10 -1.76 -6.49
C SER A 67 -8.62 -1.38 -6.47
N VAL A 68 -7.74 -2.35 -6.32
CA VAL A 68 -6.30 -2.11 -6.42
C VAL A 68 -5.83 -2.33 -7.85
N ASP A 69 -4.98 -1.43 -8.34
CA ASP A 69 -4.31 -1.53 -9.61
C ASP A 69 -3.05 -2.38 -9.42
N THR A 70 -3.26 -3.71 -9.41
CA THR A 70 -2.20 -4.71 -9.20
C THR A 70 -1.07 -4.57 -10.19
N GLU A 71 -1.33 -4.12 -11.43
CA GLU A 71 -0.30 -3.88 -12.43
C GLU A 71 0.65 -2.74 -12.01
N LYS A 72 0.11 -1.61 -11.55
CA LYS A 72 0.93 -0.52 -11.01
C LYS A 72 1.62 -0.89 -9.72
N LEU A 73 0.94 -1.61 -8.84
CA LEU A 73 1.48 -2.03 -7.56
C LEU A 73 2.64 -3.02 -7.76
N ALA A 74 2.46 -4.02 -8.63
CA ALA A 74 3.50 -4.91 -9.08
C ALA A 74 4.65 -4.13 -9.73
N LYS A 75 4.37 -3.14 -10.57
CA LYS A 75 5.41 -2.28 -11.15
C LYS A 75 6.16 -1.41 -10.12
N ILE A 76 5.56 -1.05 -8.99
CA ILE A 76 6.28 -0.40 -7.89
C ILE A 76 7.16 -1.41 -7.15
N MET A 77 6.68 -2.64 -7.00
CA MET A 77 7.44 -3.75 -6.40
C MET A 77 8.57 -4.28 -7.30
N GLU A 78 8.36 -4.32 -8.62
CA GLU A 78 9.29 -4.80 -9.65
C GLU A 78 10.19 -3.68 -10.19
N GLY A 79 9.71 -2.44 -10.19
CA GLY A 79 10.32 -1.27 -10.84
C GLY A 79 11.50 -0.67 -10.08
N ASP A 80 12.33 -1.53 -9.52
CA ASP A 80 13.64 -1.19 -9.03
C ASP A 80 14.60 -2.36 -9.42
N GLU A 81 15.07 -2.33 -10.67
CA GLU A 81 16.45 -2.74 -11.01
C GLU A 81 17.51 -1.97 -10.18
N ASN A 82 17.07 -1.13 -9.24
CA ASN A 82 17.81 -0.35 -8.27
C ASN A 82 17.33 -0.62 -6.81
N TYR A 83 16.67 -1.76 -6.54
CA TYR A 83 16.40 -2.26 -5.17
C TYR A 83 17.66 -2.83 -4.50
N GLU A 84 18.85 -2.57 -5.04
CA GLU A 84 20.11 -2.71 -4.30
C GLU A 84 20.28 -1.59 -3.24
N ASN A 85 19.44 -0.54 -3.24
CA ASN A 85 19.57 0.58 -2.27
C ASN A 85 18.58 0.58 -1.11
N VAL A 86 17.44 -0.11 -1.18
CA VAL A 86 16.48 -0.15 -0.05
C VAL A 86 16.94 -1.13 1.04
N MET A 87 17.76 -2.12 0.68
CA MET A 87 18.47 -2.95 1.67
C MET A 87 19.59 -2.19 2.41
N ASP A 88 20.14 -1.11 1.83
CA ASP A 88 21.20 -0.32 2.47
C ASP A 88 20.66 0.58 3.61
N GLY A 89 19.35 0.86 3.61
CA GLY A 89 18.66 1.59 4.68
C GLY A 89 18.59 0.82 6.00
N LEU A 90 18.49 -0.52 5.93
CA LEU A 90 18.50 -1.40 7.11
C LEU A 90 19.92 -1.58 7.69
N THR A 91 20.97 -1.46 6.86
CA THR A 91 22.36 -1.56 7.30
C THR A 91 22.82 -0.33 8.11
N LYS A 92 22.24 0.85 7.89
CA LYS A 92 22.65 2.06 8.62
C LYS A 92 22.18 2.11 10.08
N LEU A 93 21.22 1.29 10.49
CA LEU A 93 20.75 1.24 11.88
C LEU A 93 21.69 0.47 12.81
N ASP A 94 22.49 -0.47 12.27
CA ASP A 94 23.48 -1.24 13.05
C ASP A 94 24.75 -0.40 13.34
N SER A 95 25.07 0.57 12.50
CA SER A 95 26.26 1.42 12.66
C SER A 95 26.14 2.52 13.74
N TYR A 96 24.93 2.78 14.26
CA TYR A 96 24.74 3.74 15.37
C TYR A 96 24.83 3.09 16.77
N LEU A 97 24.90 1.76 16.83
CA LEU A 97 24.92 0.98 18.08
C LEU A 97 26.32 0.46 18.47
N ASN A 98 27.39 0.94 17.82
CA ASN A 98 28.77 0.59 18.17
C ASN A 98 29.57 1.75 18.75
#